data_AF-A0A3S0WEL4-F1
#
_entry.id   AF-A0A3S0WEL4-F1
#
_cell.length_a   1.000
_cell.length_b   1.000
_cell.length_c   1.000
_cell.angle_alpha   90.00
_cell.angle_beta   90.00
_cell.angle_gamma   90.00
#
_symmetry.space_group_name_H-M   'P 1'
#
loop_
_entity.id
_entity.type
_entity.pdbx_description
1 polymer ?
#
loop_
_entity_poly.entity_id
_entity_poly.type
_entity_poly.pdbx_seq_one_letter_code
_entity_poly.pdbx_strand_id
1 'polypeptide(L)'
;MTKKVIIVGGVAGGATAAARLRRISEEIDIILVERGEYISFANCGLPYYIGETIKDRNKLLVQTVEGMSERFNLDIRNLSEVESIHPEEKTVTIKNLQTGEVYKETYDKLLLSPGARPIVPPIPGLNDNQALFTLRNVPDTDRIKNYVDTQKPEKAVVIGGGFIGIEMAENLVDRGIEVTIIEMANQIMAPIDFEMASILHKHLKEKGVNLILENGVQAFANQGKKVVLSDGTEIQTDMTILSIGVRPENELAKTAGLELGERGGIIVNEYLQTSNQDIYAVGDAVEVVDYINGKKAMIPLAGPANRQGRIAANNMMGKNEKYEGTLGTSIAKVFDLTVAATGNNEKTLKRLGVAYEVVHIHPSSHAGYYPGAAPIALKLIFDKETGKIFGAQAVGADGVDKRMDVIATAIKGNLTVEDLTNLELSYAPPYSSAKDPVNMAGYVAMNIMLGDLEQIQWHEVDQVVADGGLLIDVREAKERENGYIPGSINISLNDLRENLDEIPKDQTVYVSCQVGLRGYLASRILKNNGFDVKNVDGGWKTYSSVYGVN
;
A
#
# COMPACT_ATOMS: atom_id res chain seq x y z
N MET A 1 -30.13 14.38 29.18
CA MET A 1 -30.92 13.53 28.27
C MET A 1 -29.97 12.51 27.68
N THR A 2 -30.31 11.23 27.82
CA THR A 2 -29.67 10.09 27.15
C THR A 2 -29.60 10.39 25.65
N LYS A 3 -28.40 10.39 25.06
CA LYS A 3 -28.23 10.55 23.61
C LYS A 3 -28.36 9.19 22.94
N LYS A 4 -29.12 9.12 21.85
CA LYS A 4 -29.23 7.94 20.99
C LYS A 4 -28.31 8.05 19.78
N VAL A 5 -27.43 7.08 19.61
CA VAL A 5 -26.48 7.03 18.49
C VAL A 5 -26.73 5.78 17.66
N ILE A 6 -26.96 5.97 16.37
CA ILE A 6 -27.01 4.88 15.40
C ILE A 6 -25.69 4.85 14.62
N ILE A 7 -25.13 3.66 14.43
CA ILE A 7 -23.91 3.42 13.66
C ILE A 7 -24.24 2.43 12.56
N VAL A 8 -23.92 2.80 11.31
CA VAL A 8 -24.16 1.99 10.11
C VAL A 8 -22.84 1.36 9.65
N GLY A 9 -22.74 0.04 9.77
CA GLY A 9 -21.56 -0.76 9.48
C GLY A 9 -20.80 -1.18 10.75
N GLY A 10 -20.67 -2.49 10.97
CA GLY A 10 -20.19 -3.12 12.20
C GLY A 10 -18.75 -3.60 12.18
N VAL A 11 -17.91 -3.11 11.26
CA VAL A 11 -16.52 -3.57 11.10
C VAL A 11 -15.53 -2.50 11.61
N ALA A 12 -14.53 -2.08 10.85
CA ALA A 12 -13.40 -1.28 11.37
C ALA A 12 -13.81 0.05 12.02
N GLY A 13 -14.42 0.96 11.26
CA GLY A 13 -14.80 2.29 11.75
C GLY A 13 -15.93 2.25 12.77
N GLY A 14 -17.03 1.57 12.44
CA GLY A 14 -18.22 1.54 13.28
C GLY A 14 -18.05 0.77 14.59
N ALA A 15 -17.41 -0.41 14.60
CA ALA A 15 -17.17 -1.14 15.85
C ALA A 15 -16.21 -0.35 16.78
N THR A 16 -15.20 0.31 16.22
CA THR A 16 -14.30 1.18 16.99
C THR A 16 -15.05 2.34 17.62
N ALA A 17 -15.94 2.99 16.86
CA ALA A 17 -16.76 4.08 17.36
C ALA A 17 -17.73 3.60 18.46
N ALA A 18 -18.42 2.49 18.26
CA ALA A 18 -19.37 1.92 19.22
C ALA A 18 -18.68 1.61 20.56
N ALA A 19 -17.56 0.89 20.52
CA ALA A 19 -16.79 0.55 21.72
C ALA A 19 -16.25 1.81 22.42
N ARG A 20 -15.85 2.85 21.66
CA ARG A 20 -15.40 4.12 22.24
C ARG A 20 -16.56 4.88 22.88
N LEU A 21 -17.71 4.99 22.23
CA LEU A 21 -18.88 5.70 22.78
C LEU A 21 -19.28 5.14 24.14
N ARG A 22 -19.34 3.80 24.30
CA ARG A 22 -19.61 3.20 25.61
C ARG A 22 -18.60 3.62 26.66
N ARG A 23 -17.30 3.59 26.33
CA ARG A 23 -16.23 4.05 27.25
C ARG A 23 -16.26 5.56 27.53
N ILE A 24 -17.00 6.36 26.77
CA ILE A 24 -17.21 7.78 27.05
C ILE A 24 -18.35 7.95 28.05
N SER A 25 -19.44 7.19 27.92
CA SER A 25 -20.57 7.25 28.83
C SER A 25 -21.43 5.98 28.81
N GLU A 26 -21.86 5.56 30.01
CA GLU A 26 -22.82 4.48 30.24
C GLU A 26 -24.27 4.87 29.86
N GLU A 27 -24.55 6.17 29.72
CA GLU A 27 -25.90 6.67 29.44
C GLU A 27 -26.22 6.82 27.95
N ILE A 28 -25.29 6.48 27.04
CA ILE A 28 -25.54 6.57 25.60
C ILE A 28 -26.29 5.30 25.18
N ASP A 29 -27.42 5.48 24.48
CA ASP A 29 -28.11 4.41 23.77
C ASP A 29 -27.41 4.22 22.43
N ILE A 30 -26.77 3.06 22.21
CA ILE A 30 -25.90 2.81 21.04
C ILE A 30 -26.45 1.64 20.27
N ILE A 31 -26.91 1.91 19.06
CA ILE A 31 -27.39 0.90 18.10
C ILE A 31 -26.37 0.77 16.99
N LEU A 32 -25.84 -0.44 16.79
CA LEU A 32 -24.94 -0.80 15.69
C LEU A 32 -25.70 -1.67 14.69
N VAL A 33 -25.87 -1.17 13.47
CA VAL A 33 -26.59 -1.86 12.39
C VAL A 33 -25.58 -2.40 11.38
N GLU A 34 -25.61 -3.71 11.13
CA GLU A 34 -24.75 -4.40 10.17
C GLU A 34 -25.60 -5.29 9.26
N ARG A 35 -25.44 -5.14 7.94
CA ARG A 35 -26.20 -5.93 6.97
C ARG A 35 -25.72 -7.38 6.89
N GLY A 36 -24.44 -7.60 7.13
CA GLY A 36 -23.86 -8.93 7.18
C GLY A 36 -24.20 -9.67 8.46
N GLU A 37 -23.86 -10.95 8.49
CA GLU A 37 -24.00 -11.79 9.69
C GLU A 37 -22.98 -11.43 10.77
N TYR A 38 -21.78 -11.02 10.37
CA TYR A 38 -20.64 -10.85 11.27
C TYR A 38 -20.28 -9.37 11.46
N ILE A 39 -19.94 -9.02 12.70
CA ILE A 39 -19.29 -7.76 13.06
C ILE A 39 -17.81 -8.00 13.30
N SER A 40 -17.00 -6.93 13.26
CA SER A 40 -15.59 -6.94 13.67
C SER A 40 -14.77 -8.12 13.12
N PHE A 41 -15.04 -8.57 11.90
CA PHE A 41 -14.27 -9.64 11.30
C PHE A 41 -12.98 -9.08 10.66
N ALA A 42 -11.95 -9.92 10.61
CA ALA A 42 -10.63 -9.57 10.11
C ALA A 42 -10.61 -9.61 8.57
N ASN A 43 -11.04 -8.52 7.91
CA ASN A 43 -11.00 -8.39 6.44
C ASN A 43 -9.61 -8.71 5.86
N CYS A 44 -8.55 -8.29 6.54
CA CYS A 44 -7.17 -8.51 6.12
C CYS A 44 -6.72 -9.98 6.29
N GLY A 45 -7.46 -10.79 7.04
CA GLY A 45 -7.18 -12.22 7.23
C GLY A 45 -7.81 -13.11 6.16
N LEU A 46 -8.71 -12.58 5.31
CA LEU A 46 -9.52 -13.38 4.40
C LEU A 46 -8.68 -14.14 3.35
N PRO A 47 -7.72 -13.52 2.64
CA PRO A 47 -6.85 -14.25 1.70
C PRO A 47 -6.09 -15.39 2.40
N TYR A 48 -5.57 -15.14 3.60
CA TYR A 48 -4.81 -16.12 4.37
C TYR A 48 -5.62 -17.30 4.89
N TYR A 49 -6.93 -17.15 5.06
CA TYR A 49 -7.83 -18.28 5.34
C TYR A 49 -8.11 -19.11 4.08
N ILE A 50 -8.25 -18.45 2.92
CA ILE A 50 -8.39 -19.15 1.62
C ILE A 50 -7.12 -19.96 1.32
N GLY A 51 -5.94 -19.41 1.58
CA GLY A 51 -4.64 -20.08 1.41
C GLY A 51 -4.27 -21.07 2.52
N GLU A 52 -5.12 -21.27 3.53
CA GLU A 52 -4.90 -22.18 4.67
C GLU A 52 -3.71 -21.84 5.59
N THR A 53 -3.14 -20.63 5.45
CA THR A 53 -2.21 -20.06 6.44
C THR A 53 -2.94 -19.84 7.77
N ILE A 54 -4.14 -19.24 7.71
CA ILE A 54 -5.09 -19.25 8.82
C ILE A 54 -5.98 -20.48 8.64
N LYS A 55 -5.85 -21.48 9.51
CA LYS A 55 -6.60 -22.74 9.39
C LYS A 55 -7.99 -22.68 10.01
N ASP A 56 -8.14 -21.90 11.07
CA ASP A 56 -9.37 -21.81 11.84
C ASP A 56 -10.18 -20.58 11.40
N ARG A 57 -11.33 -20.81 10.77
CA ARG A 57 -12.26 -19.77 10.34
C ARG A 57 -12.66 -18.84 11.47
N ASN A 58 -12.80 -19.35 12.70
CA ASN A 58 -13.25 -18.56 13.85
C ASN A 58 -12.22 -17.51 14.26
N LYS A 59 -10.94 -17.65 13.89
CA LYS A 59 -9.93 -16.61 14.10
C LYS A 59 -10.17 -15.35 13.24
N LEU A 60 -10.98 -15.45 12.19
CA LEU A 60 -11.43 -14.29 11.44
C LEU A 60 -12.48 -13.46 12.21
N LEU A 61 -13.15 -14.04 13.20
CA LEU A 61 -14.19 -13.39 14.00
C LEU A 61 -13.57 -12.80 15.27
N VAL A 62 -13.08 -11.56 15.19
CA VAL A 62 -12.36 -10.91 16.31
C VAL A 62 -13.30 -10.63 17.49
N GLN A 63 -14.57 -10.33 17.21
CA GLN A 63 -15.64 -10.26 18.20
C GLN A 63 -16.89 -10.93 17.64
N THR A 64 -17.67 -11.54 18.52
CA THR A 64 -19.03 -12.02 18.24
C THR A 64 -20.05 -10.93 18.59
N VAL A 65 -21.26 -11.04 18.05
CA VAL A 65 -22.37 -10.14 18.39
C VAL A 65 -22.66 -10.17 19.89
N GLU A 66 -22.80 -11.37 20.47
CA GLU A 66 -23.09 -11.59 21.89
C GLU A 66 -21.98 -11.00 22.76
N GLY A 67 -20.74 -11.44 22.54
CA GLY A 67 -19.58 -10.96 23.29
C GLY A 67 -19.34 -9.45 23.23
N MET A 68 -19.59 -8.79 22.10
CA MET A 68 -19.46 -7.33 21.99
C MET A 68 -20.64 -6.60 22.63
N SER A 69 -21.86 -7.12 22.46
CA SER A 69 -23.09 -6.59 23.07
C SER A 69 -23.02 -6.63 24.60
N GLU A 70 -22.68 -7.79 25.19
CA GLU A 70 -22.55 -7.96 26.64
C GLU A 70 -21.46 -7.07 27.23
N ARG A 71 -20.28 -7.03 26.59
CA ARG A 71 -19.13 -6.28 27.09
C ARG A 71 -19.35 -4.77 27.09
N PHE A 72 -20.03 -4.26 26.08
CA PHE A 72 -20.18 -2.82 25.85
C PHE A 72 -21.62 -2.34 25.94
N ASN A 73 -22.55 -3.16 26.43
CA ASN A 73 -23.97 -2.84 26.51
C ASN A 73 -24.49 -2.20 25.20
N LEU A 74 -24.28 -2.89 24.07
CA LEU A 74 -24.63 -2.39 22.74
C LEU A 74 -25.85 -3.14 22.20
N ASP A 75 -26.79 -2.42 21.60
CA ASP A 75 -27.82 -3.01 20.74
C ASP A 75 -27.19 -3.25 19.36
N ILE A 76 -26.83 -4.50 19.08
CA ILE A 76 -26.21 -4.88 17.81
C ILE A 76 -27.22 -5.64 16.98
N ARG A 77 -27.52 -5.10 15.80
CA ARG A 77 -28.48 -5.64 14.84
C ARG A 77 -27.72 -6.05 13.59
N ASN A 78 -27.17 -7.27 13.60
CA ASN A 78 -26.64 -7.91 12.40
C ASN A 78 -27.79 -8.39 11.49
N LEU A 79 -27.48 -8.77 10.25
CA LEU A 79 -28.48 -9.11 9.23
C LEU A 79 -29.58 -8.03 9.10
N SER A 80 -29.20 -6.76 9.28
CA SER A 80 -30.09 -5.61 9.22
C SER A 80 -29.49 -4.54 8.32
N GLU A 81 -30.22 -4.12 7.29
CA GLU A 81 -29.75 -3.14 6.31
C GLU A 81 -30.45 -1.80 6.52
N VAL A 82 -29.66 -0.72 6.63
CA VAL A 82 -30.22 0.63 6.52
C VAL A 82 -30.49 0.89 5.04
N GLU A 83 -31.76 1.09 4.69
CA GLU A 83 -32.18 1.32 3.30
C GLU A 83 -32.26 2.82 2.95
N SER A 84 -32.56 3.67 3.93
CA SER A 84 -32.63 5.13 3.73
C SER A 84 -32.38 5.91 5.03
N ILE A 85 -31.92 7.15 4.89
CA ILE A 85 -31.74 8.11 5.98
C ILE A 85 -32.67 9.29 5.71
N HIS A 86 -33.38 9.77 6.73
CA HIS A 86 -34.28 10.92 6.68
C HIS A 86 -33.73 12.00 7.64
N PRO A 87 -32.82 12.89 7.18
CA PRO A 87 -32.12 13.82 8.08
C PRO A 87 -33.03 14.79 8.82
N GLU A 88 -34.08 15.29 8.17
CA GLU A 88 -35.05 16.23 8.77
C GLU A 88 -35.87 15.59 9.89
N GLU A 89 -36.25 14.32 9.73
CA GLU A 89 -36.96 13.54 10.75
C GLU A 89 -36.02 12.95 11.81
N LYS A 90 -34.71 12.99 11.58
CA LYS A 90 -33.68 12.27 12.34
C LYS A 90 -34.01 10.78 12.52
N THR A 91 -34.41 10.14 11.43
CA THR A 91 -34.68 8.70 11.38
C THR A 91 -33.89 7.98 10.30
N VAL A 92 -33.71 6.68 10.49
CA VAL A 92 -33.27 5.74 9.46
C VAL A 92 -34.33 4.68 9.25
N THR A 93 -34.48 4.20 8.02
CA THR A 93 -35.29 3.01 7.73
C THR A 93 -34.39 1.79 7.71
N ILE A 94 -34.70 0.81 8.56
CA ILE A 94 -33.95 -0.44 8.70
C ILE A 94 -34.82 -1.59 8.23
N LYS A 95 -34.25 -2.49 7.44
CA LYS A 95 -34.83 -3.75 7.04
C LYS A 95 -34.10 -4.91 7.72
N ASN A 96 -34.83 -5.72 8.48
CA ASN A 96 -34.32 -6.99 8.96
C ASN A 96 -34.30 -7.99 7.78
N LEU A 97 -33.12 -8.47 7.41
CA LEU A 97 -32.93 -9.35 6.25
C LEU A 97 -33.37 -10.80 6.52
N GLN A 98 -33.53 -11.20 7.79
CA GLN A 98 -34.05 -12.51 8.16
C GLN A 98 -35.58 -12.54 8.08
N THR A 99 -36.27 -11.52 8.60
CA THR A 99 -37.74 -11.50 8.69
C THR A 99 -38.41 -10.74 7.54
N GLY A 100 -37.68 -9.86 6.86
CA GLY A 100 -38.22 -8.93 5.86
C GLY A 100 -38.94 -7.72 6.46
N GLU A 101 -39.00 -7.59 7.79
CA GLU A 101 -39.62 -6.45 8.47
C GLU A 101 -38.85 -5.16 8.19
N VAL A 102 -39.59 -4.09 7.90
CA VAL A 102 -39.06 -2.75 7.66
C VAL A 102 -39.64 -1.80 8.70
N TYR A 103 -38.77 -1.08 9.41
CA TYR A 103 -39.17 -0.16 10.47
C TYR A 103 -38.29 1.11 10.46
N LYS A 104 -38.77 2.15 11.14
CA LYS A 104 -38.02 3.40 11.35
C LYS A 104 -37.37 3.40 12.73
N GLU A 105 -36.15 3.92 12.82
CA GLU A 105 -35.42 4.10 14.08
C GLU A 105 -34.91 5.55 14.19
N THR A 106 -35.10 6.18 15.36
CA THR A 106 -34.69 7.58 15.60
C THR A 106 -33.24 7.67 16.08
N TYR A 107 -32.58 8.80 15.80
CA TYR A 107 -31.23 9.08 16.31
C TYR A 107 -31.05 10.54 16.75
N ASP A 108 -30.18 10.78 17.72
CA ASP A 108 -29.63 12.11 17.99
C ASP A 108 -28.36 12.36 17.19
N LYS A 109 -27.54 11.30 17.01
CA LYS A 109 -26.36 11.29 16.14
C LYS A 109 -26.33 10.01 15.29
N LEU A 110 -25.86 10.14 14.05
CA LEU A 110 -25.70 9.04 13.12
C LEU A 110 -24.23 8.95 12.67
N LEU A 111 -23.66 7.76 12.63
CA LEU A 111 -22.35 7.50 12.07
C LEU A 111 -22.45 6.55 10.87
N LEU A 112 -21.96 6.98 9.72
CA LEU A 112 -21.85 6.17 8.51
C LEU A 112 -20.44 5.59 8.40
N SER A 113 -20.33 4.26 8.50
CA SER A 113 -19.10 3.50 8.23
C SER A 113 -19.35 2.32 7.26
N PRO A 114 -20.02 2.53 6.10
CA PRO A 114 -20.42 1.45 5.20
C PRO A 114 -19.26 0.82 4.40
N GLY A 115 -18.08 1.45 4.45
CA GLY A 115 -16.87 1.00 3.76
C GLY A 115 -16.93 1.21 2.25
N ALA A 116 -16.31 0.30 1.51
CA ALA A 116 -16.26 0.33 0.06
C ALA A 116 -16.64 -1.04 -0.54
N ARG A 117 -17.13 -1.04 -1.79
CA ARG A 117 -17.50 -2.23 -2.55
C ARG A 117 -16.50 -2.50 -3.70
N PRO A 118 -16.21 -3.77 -4.03
CA PRO A 118 -15.40 -4.12 -5.20
C PRO A 118 -15.94 -3.47 -6.48
N ILE A 119 -15.03 -3.03 -7.35
CA ILE A 119 -15.39 -2.56 -8.69
C ILE A 119 -15.67 -3.77 -9.57
N VAL A 120 -16.87 -3.82 -10.15
CA VAL A 120 -17.25 -4.81 -11.17
C VAL A 120 -17.38 -4.08 -12.51
N PRO A 121 -16.45 -4.32 -13.46
CA PRO A 121 -16.48 -3.66 -14.77
C PRO A 121 -17.52 -4.33 -15.69
N PRO A 122 -18.11 -3.62 -16.66
CA PRO A 122 -19.08 -4.17 -17.59
C PRO A 122 -18.41 -4.99 -18.72
N ILE A 123 -17.70 -6.06 -18.38
CA ILE A 123 -16.99 -6.90 -19.34
C ILE A 123 -17.97 -7.93 -19.97
N PRO A 124 -18.01 -8.08 -21.30
CA PRO A 124 -18.80 -9.11 -21.96
C PRO A 124 -18.52 -10.51 -21.42
N GLY A 125 -19.58 -11.30 -21.19
CA GLY A 125 -19.49 -12.66 -20.65
C GLY A 125 -19.18 -12.77 -19.15
N LEU A 126 -18.96 -11.66 -18.44
CA LEU A 126 -18.67 -11.66 -17.00
C LEU A 126 -19.84 -12.26 -16.19
N ASN A 127 -21.08 -11.91 -16.52
CA ASN A 127 -22.27 -12.41 -15.82
C ASN A 127 -22.52 -13.91 -16.03
N ASP A 128 -21.95 -14.50 -17.10
CA ASP A 128 -22.06 -15.92 -17.39
C ASP A 128 -20.99 -16.74 -16.64
N ASN A 129 -20.00 -16.08 -16.03
CA ASN A 129 -18.89 -16.72 -15.31
C ASN A 129 -19.28 -17.07 -13.88
N GLN A 130 -19.66 -18.33 -13.65
CA GLN A 130 -20.03 -18.85 -12.33
C GLN A 130 -18.84 -19.06 -11.39
N ALA A 131 -17.60 -19.04 -11.91
CA ALA A 131 -16.36 -19.20 -11.15
C ALA A 131 -15.60 -17.87 -11.00
N LEU A 132 -16.31 -16.74 -11.14
CA LEU A 132 -15.78 -15.41 -10.86
C LEU A 132 -16.12 -14.99 -9.43
N PHE A 133 -15.11 -14.53 -8.71
CA PHE A 133 -15.23 -14.10 -7.33
C PHE A 133 -14.66 -12.70 -7.14
N THR A 134 -15.28 -11.97 -6.22
CA THR A 134 -14.68 -10.81 -5.56
C THR A 134 -14.50 -11.17 -4.08
N LEU A 135 -13.62 -10.46 -3.37
CA LEU A 135 -13.35 -10.71 -1.96
C LEU A 135 -13.57 -9.44 -1.15
N ARG A 136 -14.57 -9.44 -0.27
CA ARG A 136 -14.82 -8.36 0.68
C ARG A 136 -15.15 -8.84 2.09
N ASN A 137 -15.92 -9.92 2.20
CA ASN A 137 -16.48 -10.36 3.47
C ASN A 137 -16.30 -11.87 3.70
N VAL A 138 -16.72 -12.34 4.89
CA VAL A 138 -16.64 -13.75 5.25
C VAL A 138 -17.45 -14.65 4.30
N PRO A 139 -18.70 -14.33 3.91
CA PRO A 139 -19.42 -15.10 2.89
C PRO A 139 -18.68 -15.24 1.54
N ASP A 140 -18.05 -14.17 1.04
CA ASP A 140 -17.21 -14.24 -0.17
C ASP A 140 -16.06 -15.22 0.00
N THR A 141 -15.42 -15.16 1.17
CA THR A 141 -14.29 -16.00 1.54
C THR A 141 -14.69 -17.47 1.60
N ASP A 142 -15.82 -17.77 2.24
CA ASP A 142 -16.37 -19.12 2.33
C ASP A 142 -16.73 -19.67 0.95
N ARG A 143 -17.30 -18.85 0.05
CA ARG A 143 -17.58 -19.24 -1.33
C ARG A 143 -16.31 -19.59 -2.10
N ILE A 144 -15.28 -18.74 -2.02
CA ILE A 144 -14.00 -18.97 -2.69
C ILE A 144 -13.33 -20.23 -2.15
N LYS A 145 -13.19 -20.34 -0.81
CA LYS A 145 -12.53 -21.49 -0.19
C LYS A 145 -13.29 -22.79 -0.52
N ASN A 146 -14.61 -22.80 -0.41
CA ASN A 146 -15.42 -23.96 -0.76
C ASN A 146 -15.27 -24.35 -2.24
N TYR A 147 -15.19 -23.37 -3.15
CA TYR A 147 -14.93 -23.65 -4.56
C TYR A 147 -13.56 -24.32 -4.74
N VAL A 148 -12.51 -23.76 -4.12
CA VAL A 148 -11.15 -24.34 -4.18
C VAL A 148 -11.13 -25.76 -3.60
N ASP A 149 -11.74 -25.98 -2.44
CA ASP A 149 -11.74 -27.27 -1.74
C ASP A 149 -12.53 -28.35 -2.52
N THR A 150 -13.65 -27.98 -3.14
CA THR A 150 -14.58 -28.94 -3.77
C THR A 150 -14.35 -29.13 -5.26
N GLN A 151 -14.10 -28.05 -6.00
CA GLN A 151 -13.91 -28.08 -7.45
C GLN A 151 -12.45 -28.34 -7.84
N LYS A 152 -11.51 -28.10 -6.92
CA LYS A 152 -10.07 -28.32 -7.12
C LYS A 152 -9.56 -27.70 -8.43
N PRO A 153 -9.72 -26.36 -8.59
CA PRO A 153 -9.22 -25.68 -9.78
C PRO A 153 -7.70 -25.88 -9.91
N GLU A 154 -7.24 -26.12 -11.13
CA GLU A 154 -5.81 -26.22 -11.43
C GLU A 154 -5.24 -24.86 -11.83
N LYS A 155 -6.08 -24.00 -12.44
CA LYS A 155 -5.70 -22.68 -12.96
C LYS A 155 -6.58 -21.56 -12.44
N ALA A 156 -5.97 -20.47 -12.00
CA ALA A 156 -6.65 -19.24 -11.59
C ALA A 156 -6.11 -18.01 -12.32
N VAL A 157 -7.02 -17.12 -12.68
CA VAL A 157 -6.70 -15.78 -13.17
C VAL A 157 -7.05 -14.76 -12.10
N VAL A 158 -6.08 -13.93 -11.72
CA VAL A 158 -6.30 -12.76 -10.86
C VAL A 158 -6.23 -11.50 -11.70
N ILE A 159 -7.32 -10.73 -11.72
CA ILE A 159 -7.42 -9.47 -12.47
C ILE A 159 -7.21 -8.31 -11.50
N GLY A 160 -6.12 -7.58 -11.69
CA GLY A 160 -5.67 -6.48 -10.84
C GLY A 160 -4.52 -6.87 -9.92
N GLY A 161 -3.41 -6.15 -10.03
CA GLY A 161 -2.16 -6.32 -9.28
C GLY A 161 -2.03 -5.39 -8.07
N GLY A 162 -3.14 -5.02 -7.43
CA GLY A 162 -3.13 -4.31 -6.15
C GLY A 162 -2.90 -5.26 -4.95
N PHE A 163 -2.84 -4.72 -3.73
CA PHE A 163 -2.59 -5.50 -2.49
C PHE A 163 -3.39 -6.81 -2.42
N ILE A 164 -4.73 -6.72 -2.51
CA ILE A 164 -5.63 -7.89 -2.42
C ILE A 164 -5.37 -8.89 -3.57
N GLY A 165 -5.08 -8.40 -4.77
CA GLY A 165 -4.79 -9.26 -5.92
C GLY A 165 -3.50 -10.05 -5.72
N ILE A 166 -2.45 -9.40 -5.22
CA ILE A 166 -1.18 -10.07 -4.90
C ILE A 166 -1.33 -11.05 -3.74
N GLU A 167 -2.03 -10.67 -2.67
CA GLU A 167 -2.32 -11.58 -1.55
C GLU A 167 -3.13 -12.80 -2.00
N MET A 168 -4.11 -12.62 -2.87
CA MET A 168 -4.88 -13.73 -3.43
C MET A 168 -4.03 -14.62 -4.33
N ALA A 169 -3.16 -14.04 -5.16
CA ALA A 169 -2.26 -14.80 -6.00
C ALA A 169 -1.30 -15.66 -5.16
N GLU A 170 -0.67 -15.08 -4.13
CA GLU A 170 0.16 -15.82 -3.17
C GLU A 170 -0.60 -17.00 -2.55
N ASN A 171 -1.78 -16.71 -1.98
CA ASN A 171 -2.55 -17.71 -1.27
C ASN A 171 -3.10 -18.81 -2.19
N LEU A 172 -3.37 -18.53 -3.47
CA LEU A 172 -3.76 -19.57 -4.43
C LEU A 172 -2.56 -20.42 -4.87
N VAL A 173 -1.39 -19.81 -5.06
CA VAL A 173 -0.14 -20.57 -5.34
C VAL A 173 0.19 -21.50 -4.17
N ASP A 174 0.05 -21.06 -2.92
CA ASP A 174 0.25 -21.90 -1.74
C ASP A 174 -0.72 -23.09 -1.67
N ARG A 175 -1.89 -22.99 -2.33
CA ARG A 175 -2.85 -24.09 -2.51
C ARG A 175 -2.49 -25.03 -3.68
N GLY A 176 -1.38 -24.78 -4.38
CA GLY A 176 -0.91 -25.55 -5.53
C GLY A 176 -1.58 -25.19 -6.85
N ILE A 177 -2.23 -24.03 -6.94
CA ILE A 177 -2.94 -23.56 -8.15
C ILE A 177 -1.97 -22.77 -9.02
N GLU A 178 -1.98 -23.01 -10.32
CA GLU A 178 -1.25 -22.19 -11.30
C GLU A 178 -1.95 -20.83 -11.44
N VAL A 179 -1.23 -19.73 -11.17
CA VAL A 179 -1.81 -18.39 -11.16
C VAL A 179 -1.27 -17.53 -12.29
N THR A 180 -2.18 -16.90 -13.03
CA THR A 180 -1.87 -15.77 -13.92
C THR A 180 -2.45 -14.47 -13.35
N ILE A 181 -1.60 -13.47 -13.17
CA ILE A 181 -2.02 -12.09 -12.82
C ILE A 181 -2.08 -11.26 -14.09
N ILE A 182 -3.20 -10.55 -14.28
CA ILE A 182 -3.37 -9.57 -15.36
C ILE A 182 -3.52 -8.19 -14.74
N GLU A 183 -2.63 -7.27 -15.08
CA GLU A 183 -2.65 -5.88 -14.65
C GLU A 183 -2.56 -4.94 -15.87
N MET A 184 -3.41 -3.91 -15.87
CA MET A 184 -3.50 -2.96 -16.98
C MET A 184 -2.34 -1.96 -16.95
N ALA A 185 -1.81 -1.64 -15.77
CA ALA A 185 -0.62 -0.82 -15.63
C ALA A 185 0.65 -1.60 -16.04
N ASN A 186 1.75 -0.86 -16.23
CA ASN A 186 3.07 -1.45 -16.44
C ASN A 186 3.70 -2.02 -15.15
N GLN A 187 2.98 -2.00 -14.02
CA GLN A 187 3.45 -2.56 -12.76
C GLN A 187 2.28 -2.96 -11.86
N ILE A 188 2.55 -3.93 -10.99
CA ILE A 188 1.76 -4.17 -9.78
C ILE A 188 2.00 -3.09 -8.72
N MET A 189 1.19 -3.12 -7.66
CA MET A 189 1.37 -2.35 -6.42
C MET A 189 1.54 -0.85 -6.68
N ALA A 190 0.48 -0.21 -7.17
CA ALA A 190 0.47 1.21 -7.53
C ALA A 190 1.10 2.20 -6.51
N PRO A 191 1.04 1.97 -5.17
CA PRO A 191 1.69 2.86 -4.19
C PRO A 191 3.21 2.95 -4.29
N ILE A 192 3.89 1.92 -4.79
CA ILE A 192 5.34 1.97 -5.03
C ILE A 192 5.65 2.37 -6.47
N ASP A 193 6.85 2.89 -6.71
CA ASP A 193 7.32 3.25 -8.04
C ASP A 193 7.85 2.03 -8.81
N PHE A 194 8.10 2.22 -10.10
CA PHE A 194 8.28 1.15 -11.06
C PHE A 194 9.49 0.27 -10.72
N GLU A 195 10.65 0.87 -10.41
CA GLU A 195 11.87 0.15 -10.07
C GLU A 195 11.75 -0.67 -8.78
N MET A 196 10.98 -0.18 -7.81
CA MET A 196 10.67 -0.95 -6.60
C MET A 196 9.73 -2.11 -6.92
N ALA A 197 8.76 -1.90 -7.82
CA ALA A 197 7.83 -2.94 -8.25
C ALA A 197 8.50 -4.03 -9.10
N SER A 198 9.52 -3.68 -9.89
CA SER A 198 10.27 -4.65 -10.71
C SER A 198 10.95 -5.72 -9.86
N ILE A 199 11.37 -5.38 -8.63
CA ILE A 199 11.87 -6.36 -7.65
C ILE A 199 10.80 -7.43 -7.37
N LEU A 200 9.54 -7.00 -7.21
CA LEU A 200 8.42 -7.90 -6.96
C LEU A 200 8.02 -8.67 -8.23
N HIS A 201 8.08 -8.05 -9.42
CA HIS A 201 7.79 -8.73 -10.69
C HIS A 201 8.70 -9.94 -10.87
N LYS A 202 9.99 -9.76 -10.62
CA LYS A 202 10.98 -10.83 -10.66
C LYS A 202 10.63 -11.93 -9.64
N HIS A 203 10.36 -11.54 -8.40
CA HIS A 203 10.03 -12.49 -7.34
C HIS A 203 8.76 -13.30 -7.62
N LEU A 204 7.70 -12.67 -8.16
CA LEU A 204 6.48 -13.36 -8.58
C LEU A 204 6.77 -14.41 -9.66
N LYS A 205 7.57 -14.06 -10.68
CA LYS A 205 7.98 -15.00 -11.74
C LYS A 205 8.83 -16.15 -11.17
N GLU A 206 9.75 -15.87 -10.26
CA GLU A 206 10.55 -16.90 -9.55
C GLU A 206 9.66 -17.87 -8.73
N LYS A 207 8.49 -17.40 -8.29
CA LYS A 207 7.47 -18.20 -7.60
C LYS A 207 6.50 -18.91 -8.53
N GLY A 208 6.72 -18.85 -9.85
CA GLY A 208 5.91 -19.53 -10.86
C GLY A 208 4.61 -18.80 -11.21
N VAL A 209 4.44 -17.54 -10.80
CA VAL A 209 3.29 -16.73 -11.21
C VAL A 209 3.52 -16.19 -12.61
N ASN A 210 2.56 -16.42 -13.51
CA ASN A 210 2.54 -15.77 -14.81
C ASN A 210 2.04 -14.33 -14.66
N LEU A 211 2.90 -13.35 -14.92
CA LEU A 211 2.57 -11.93 -14.75
C LEU A 211 2.43 -11.25 -16.11
N ILE A 212 1.21 -10.79 -16.41
CA ILE A 212 0.88 -10.04 -17.62
C ILE A 212 0.59 -8.59 -17.22
N LEU A 213 1.44 -7.69 -17.69
CA LEU A 213 1.34 -6.24 -17.47
C LEU A 213 0.91 -5.55 -18.77
N GLU A 214 0.48 -4.29 -18.67
CA GLU A 214 0.07 -3.46 -19.82
C GLU A 214 -1.04 -4.09 -20.68
N ASN A 215 -1.87 -4.95 -20.08
CA ASN A 215 -2.94 -5.63 -20.77
C ASN A 215 -4.17 -5.77 -19.87
N GLY A 216 -5.36 -5.82 -20.48
CA GLY A 216 -6.64 -5.87 -19.78
C GLY A 216 -7.55 -6.95 -20.34
N VAL A 217 -8.49 -7.40 -19.52
CA VAL A 217 -9.52 -8.35 -19.96
C VAL A 217 -10.53 -7.67 -20.86
N GLN A 218 -10.65 -8.16 -22.09
CA GLN A 218 -11.61 -7.68 -23.09
C GLN A 218 -12.95 -8.40 -22.97
N ALA A 219 -12.93 -9.72 -22.76
CA ALA A 219 -14.13 -10.54 -22.65
C ALA A 219 -13.88 -11.85 -21.88
N PHE A 220 -14.94 -12.41 -21.31
CA PHE A 220 -14.98 -13.80 -20.87
C PHE A 220 -15.75 -14.63 -21.90
N ALA A 221 -15.21 -15.81 -22.23
CA ALA A 221 -15.83 -16.78 -23.13
C ALA A 221 -15.98 -18.14 -22.43
N ASN A 222 -16.74 -19.04 -23.03
CA ASN A 222 -16.98 -20.41 -22.51
C ASN A 222 -17.44 -20.40 -21.04
N GLN A 223 -18.41 -19.54 -20.70
CA GLN A 223 -18.94 -19.40 -19.33
C GLN A 223 -17.83 -19.09 -18.31
N GLY A 224 -16.83 -18.29 -18.71
CA GLY A 224 -15.74 -17.87 -17.83
C GLY A 224 -14.49 -18.74 -17.84
N LYS A 225 -14.52 -19.90 -18.50
CA LYS A 225 -13.35 -20.79 -18.60
C LYS A 225 -12.24 -20.28 -19.51
N LYS A 226 -12.55 -19.25 -20.30
CA LYS A 226 -11.59 -18.57 -21.17
C LYS A 226 -11.66 -17.06 -20.93
N VAL A 227 -10.50 -16.45 -20.68
CA VAL A 227 -10.30 -15.00 -20.59
C VAL A 227 -9.64 -14.54 -21.88
N VAL A 228 -10.25 -13.56 -22.56
CA VAL A 228 -9.70 -12.93 -23.77
C VAL A 228 -9.16 -11.56 -23.40
N LEU A 229 -7.89 -11.32 -23.68
CA LEU A 229 -7.20 -10.06 -23.39
C LEU A 229 -7.36 -9.05 -24.53
N SER A 230 -6.95 -7.81 -24.29
CA SER A 230 -7.14 -6.70 -25.23
C SER A 230 -6.31 -6.82 -26.50
N ASP A 231 -5.19 -7.55 -26.44
CA ASP A 231 -4.34 -7.89 -27.58
C ASP A 231 -4.78 -9.17 -28.33
N GLY A 232 -5.88 -9.80 -27.89
CA GLY A 232 -6.39 -11.05 -28.45
C GLY A 232 -5.78 -12.32 -27.83
N THR A 233 -4.86 -12.19 -26.87
CA THR A 233 -4.34 -13.35 -26.13
C THR A 233 -5.48 -14.06 -25.39
N GLU A 234 -5.55 -15.39 -25.51
CA GLU A 234 -6.55 -16.22 -24.84
C GLU A 234 -5.92 -17.03 -23.70
N ILE A 235 -6.51 -16.99 -22.52
CA ILE A 235 -6.05 -17.70 -21.32
C ILE A 235 -7.14 -18.65 -20.83
N GLN A 236 -6.81 -19.93 -20.65
CA GLN A 236 -7.71 -20.89 -20.02
C GLN A 236 -7.60 -20.78 -18.50
N THR A 237 -8.75 -20.83 -17.81
CA THR A 237 -8.79 -20.76 -16.36
C THR A 237 -9.97 -21.56 -15.80
N ASP A 238 -9.82 -22.06 -14.57
CA ASP A 238 -10.91 -22.73 -13.85
C ASP A 238 -11.64 -21.74 -12.92
N MET A 239 -10.93 -20.72 -12.43
CA MET A 239 -11.51 -19.68 -11.59
C MET A 239 -10.94 -18.29 -11.90
N THR A 240 -11.68 -17.24 -11.53
CA THR A 240 -11.25 -15.85 -11.68
C THR A 240 -11.44 -15.08 -10.37
N ILE A 241 -10.41 -14.36 -9.93
CA ILE A 241 -10.50 -13.39 -8.83
C ILE A 241 -10.45 -11.98 -9.43
N LEU A 242 -11.48 -11.17 -9.17
CA LEU A 242 -11.56 -9.79 -9.61
C LEU A 242 -11.15 -8.85 -8.45
N SER A 243 -10.00 -8.18 -8.61
CA SER A 243 -9.39 -7.30 -7.61
C SER A 243 -8.87 -5.99 -8.21
N ILE A 244 -9.70 -5.31 -8.98
CA ILE A 244 -9.35 -4.06 -9.69
C ILE A 244 -9.66 -2.78 -8.89
N GLY A 245 -9.69 -2.88 -7.56
CA GLY A 245 -9.98 -1.79 -6.64
C GLY A 245 -11.43 -1.72 -6.16
N VAL A 246 -11.73 -0.68 -5.39
CA VAL A 246 -13.00 -0.50 -4.68
C VAL A 246 -13.60 0.88 -4.94
N ARG A 247 -14.92 1.02 -4.74
CA ARG A 247 -15.67 2.27 -4.76
C ARG A 247 -16.35 2.51 -3.41
N PRO A 248 -16.41 3.76 -2.90
CA PRO A 248 -17.16 4.09 -1.70
C PRO A 248 -18.60 3.58 -1.74
N GLU A 249 -19.09 3.02 -0.64
CA GLU A 249 -20.51 2.72 -0.46
C GLU A 249 -21.23 4.00 -0.05
N ASN A 250 -21.65 4.79 -1.03
CA ASN A 250 -22.15 6.15 -0.82
C ASN A 250 -23.66 6.32 -1.05
N GLU A 251 -24.40 5.27 -1.42
CA GLU A 251 -25.81 5.40 -1.83
C GLU A 251 -26.69 5.98 -0.72
N LEU A 252 -26.45 5.61 0.54
CA LEU A 252 -27.14 6.19 1.70
C LEU A 252 -26.88 7.68 1.84
N ALA A 253 -25.63 8.10 1.70
CA ALA A 253 -25.27 9.52 1.77
C ALA A 253 -25.86 10.31 0.60
N LYS A 254 -25.80 9.73 -0.61
CA LYS A 254 -26.34 10.32 -1.84
C LYS A 254 -27.85 10.55 -1.75
N THR A 255 -28.60 9.53 -1.36
CA THR A 255 -30.07 9.60 -1.27
C THR A 255 -30.53 10.49 -0.12
N ALA A 256 -29.72 10.60 0.94
CA ALA A 256 -29.94 11.53 2.05
C ALA A 256 -29.57 12.99 1.74
N GLY A 257 -29.04 13.29 0.54
CA GLY A 257 -28.65 14.63 0.14
C GLY A 257 -27.34 15.14 0.78
N LEU A 258 -26.48 14.25 1.27
CA LEU A 258 -25.16 14.62 1.80
C LEU A 258 -24.18 14.92 0.66
N GLU A 259 -23.22 15.81 0.93
CA GLU A 259 -22.21 16.19 -0.05
C GLU A 259 -21.24 15.03 -0.36
N LEU A 260 -20.97 14.82 -1.65
CA LEU A 260 -20.05 13.80 -2.16
C LEU A 260 -18.96 14.45 -3.00
N GLY A 261 -17.74 13.92 -2.90
CA GLY A 261 -16.61 14.31 -3.73
C GLY A 261 -16.71 13.74 -5.14
N GLU A 262 -15.83 14.19 -6.04
CA GLU A 262 -15.82 13.79 -7.45
C GLU A 262 -15.68 12.27 -7.64
N ARG A 263 -14.97 11.60 -6.73
CA ARG A 263 -14.77 10.14 -6.73
C ARG A 263 -15.86 9.37 -5.98
N GLY A 264 -16.91 10.07 -5.54
CA GLY A 264 -18.04 9.51 -4.80
C GLY A 264 -17.79 9.32 -3.30
N GLY A 265 -16.63 9.71 -2.76
CA GLY A 265 -16.41 9.69 -1.30
C GLY A 265 -17.33 10.67 -0.58
N ILE A 266 -17.82 10.31 0.59
CA ILE A 266 -18.61 11.21 1.45
C ILE A 266 -17.69 12.33 1.92
N ILE A 267 -18.08 13.59 1.69
CA ILE A 267 -17.30 14.74 2.14
C ILE A 267 -17.53 14.93 3.64
N VAL A 268 -16.44 15.02 4.38
CA VAL A 268 -16.43 15.34 5.80
C VAL A 268 -15.46 16.47 6.09
N ASN A 269 -15.73 17.22 7.17
CA ASN A 269 -14.78 18.19 7.69
C ASN A 269 -13.67 17.51 8.54
N GLU A 270 -12.76 18.31 9.09
CA GLU A 270 -11.66 17.83 9.94
C GLU A 270 -12.11 17.11 11.22
N TYR A 271 -13.39 17.22 11.60
CA TYR A 271 -14.00 16.53 12.74
C TYR A 271 -14.80 15.28 12.33
N LEU A 272 -14.70 14.87 11.06
CA LEU A 272 -15.40 13.70 10.47
C LEU A 272 -16.94 13.87 10.40
N GLN A 273 -17.41 15.10 10.45
CA GLN A 273 -18.81 15.46 10.29
C GLN A 273 -19.13 15.72 8.82
N THR A 274 -20.28 15.25 8.35
CA THR A 274 -20.75 15.48 6.97
C THR A 274 -21.35 16.90 6.81
N SER A 275 -21.98 17.19 5.68
CA SER A 275 -22.75 18.44 5.48
C SER A 275 -23.95 18.59 6.43
N ASN A 276 -24.36 17.52 7.13
CA ASN A 276 -25.33 17.56 8.21
C ASN A 276 -24.64 17.47 9.59
N GLN A 277 -25.02 18.35 10.53
CA GLN A 277 -24.40 18.47 11.87
C GLN A 277 -24.58 17.26 12.80
N ASP A 278 -25.56 16.42 12.51
CA ASP A 278 -25.90 15.25 13.30
C ASP A 278 -25.44 13.95 12.65
N ILE A 279 -24.84 14.01 11.45
CA ILE A 279 -24.36 12.85 10.69
C ILE A 279 -22.84 12.94 10.49
N TYR A 280 -22.14 11.91 10.94
CA TYR A 280 -20.71 11.71 10.79
C TYR A 280 -20.45 10.58 9.79
N ALA A 281 -19.27 10.57 9.17
CA ALA A 281 -18.87 9.47 8.30
C ALA A 281 -17.38 9.15 8.47
N VAL A 282 -17.03 7.87 8.34
CA VAL A 282 -15.65 7.37 8.51
C VAL A 282 -15.35 6.17 7.61
N GLY A 283 -14.08 5.78 7.55
CA GLY A 283 -13.59 4.61 6.83
C GLY A 283 -13.49 4.82 5.33
N ASP A 284 -13.48 3.73 4.57
CA ASP A 284 -13.25 3.74 3.12
C ASP A 284 -14.33 4.50 2.32
N ALA A 285 -15.44 4.86 2.97
CA ALA A 285 -16.52 5.61 2.36
C ALA A 285 -16.23 7.13 2.26
N VAL A 286 -15.31 7.67 3.07
CA VAL A 286 -15.06 9.12 3.13
C VAL A 286 -13.90 9.57 2.24
N GLU A 287 -14.01 10.79 1.75
CA GLU A 287 -12.88 11.52 1.19
C GLU A 287 -11.98 12.02 2.33
N VAL A 288 -10.67 11.76 2.23
CA VAL A 288 -9.66 12.19 3.20
C VAL A 288 -8.74 13.24 2.59
N VAL A 289 -7.98 13.94 3.43
CA VAL A 289 -6.86 14.77 2.98
C VAL A 289 -5.58 13.94 3.03
N ASP A 290 -4.82 13.92 1.94
CA ASP A 290 -3.47 13.37 1.91
C ASP A 290 -2.54 14.21 2.79
N TYR A 291 -1.84 13.56 3.73
CA TYR A 291 -1.02 14.26 4.72
C TYR A 291 0.13 15.07 4.12
N ILE A 292 0.68 14.62 2.99
CA ILE A 292 1.89 15.19 2.41
C ILE A 292 1.57 16.41 1.55
N ASN A 293 0.61 16.24 0.63
CA ASN A 293 0.29 17.23 -0.40
C ASN A 293 -0.98 18.05 -0.12
N GLY A 294 -1.76 17.68 0.90
CA GLY A 294 -2.96 18.42 1.31
C GLY A 294 -4.15 18.32 0.34
N LYS A 295 -4.07 17.48 -0.69
CA LYS A 295 -5.16 17.26 -1.65
C LYS A 295 -6.13 16.20 -1.14
N LYS A 296 -7.35 16.27 -1.64
CA LYS A 296 -8.40 15.27 -1.43
C LYS A 296 -7.99 13.93 -2.06
N ALA A 297 -8.21 12.84 -1.33
CA ALA A 297 -7.83 11.49 -1.72
C ALA A 297 -8.82 10.44 -1.17
N MET A 298 -8.77 9.25 -1.77
CA MET A 298 -9.45 8.05 -1.28
C MET A 298 -8.36 7.03 -0.91
N ILE A 299 -8.22 6.73 0.38
CA ILE A 299 -7.17 5.83 0.89
C ILE A 299 -7.85 4.78 1.78
N PRO A 300 -8.38 3.68 1.18
CA PRO A 300 -9.16 2.68 1.89
C PRO A 300 -8.23 1.72 2.67
N LEU A 301 -7.96 2.06 3.92
CA LEU A 301 -7.06 1.31 4.79
C LEU A 301 -7.66 1.17 6.20
N ALA A 302 -7.46 0.00 6.81
CA ALA A 302 -8.02 -0.31 8.12
C ALA A 302 -7.50 0.61 9.24
N GLY A 303 -6.21 0.99 9.21
CA GLY A 303 -5.60 1.89 10.20
C GLY A 303 -6.33 3.25 10.28
N PRO A 304 -6.43 3.99 9.17
CA PRO A 304 -7.28 5.19 9.05
C PRO A 304 -8.72 4.97 9.53
N ALA A 305 -9.41 3.91 9.08
CA ALA A 305 -10.79 3.66 9.46
C ALA A 305 -10.98 3.52 10.98
N ASN A 306 -10.11 2.77 11.66
CA ASN A 306 -10.14 2.63 13.12
C ASN A 306 -9.85 3.98 13.82
N ARG A 307 -8.83 4.72 13.38
CA ARG A 307 -8.48 6.03 13.96
C ARG A 307 -9.63 7.03 13.81
N GLN A 308 -10.25 7.06 12.63
CA GLN A 308 -11.39 7.91 12.33
C GLN A 308 -12.61 7.53 13.19
N GLY A 309 -12.96 6.24 13.31
CA GLY A 309 -14.07 5.80 14.16
C GLY A 309 -13.90 6.24 15.61
N ARG A 310 -12.68 6.16 16.15
CA ARG A 310 -12.36 6.66 17.49
C ARG A 310 -12.56 8.18 17.64
N ILE A 311 -12.11 8.96 16.66
CA ILE A 311 -12.23 10.43 16.65
C ILE A 311 -13.71 10.84 16.50
N ALA A 312 -14.45 10.22 15.57
CA ALA A 312 -15.86 10.50 15.36
C ALA A 312 -16.70 10.23 16.61
N ALA A 313 -16.42 9.15 17.35
CA ALA A 313 -17.05 8.89 18.64
C ALA A 313 -16.79 10.00 19.68
N ASN A 314 -15.57 10.54 19.73
CA ASN A 314 -15.24 11.68 20.58
C ASN A 314 -15.98 12.95 20.12
N ASN A 315 -16.08 13.19 18.82
CA ASN A 315 -16.69 14.40 18.24
C ASN A 315 -18.21 14.42 18.31
N MET A 316 -18.88 13.28 18.15
CA MET A 316 -20.32 13.16 18.42
C MET A 316 -20.67 13.57 19.87
N MET A 317 -19.70 13.46 20.78
CA MET A 317 -19.80 13.86 22.19
C MET A 317 -19.17 15.23 22.51
N GLY A 318 -18.81 16.02 21.49
CA GLY A 318 -18.39 17.42 21.64
C GLY A 318 -16.92 17.64 22.00
N LYS A 319 -16.03 16.66 21.79
CA LYS A 319 -14.60 16.77 22.12
C LYS A 319 -13.74 17.52 21.09
N ASN A 320 -14.26 17.77 19.88
CA ASN A 320 -13.59 18.55 18.82
C ASN A 320 -12.15 18.08 18.50
N GLU A 321 -11.94 16.78 18.38
CA GLU A 321 -10.68 16.17 17.94
C GLU A 321 -10.57 16.21 16.41
N LYS A 322 -9.45 16.71 15.89
CA LYS A 322 -9.21 16.79 14.45
C LYS A 322 -8.60 15.52 13.89
N TYR A 323 -9.00 15.13 12.68
CA TYR A 323 -8.32 14.15 11.86
C TYR A 323 -7.32 14.84 10.93
N GLU A 324 -6.02 14.65 11.19
CA GLU A 324 -4.92 15.32 10.48
C GLU A 324 -4.59 14.66 9.14
N GLY A 325 -5.58 14.16 8.42
CA GLY A 325 -5.36 13.47 7.14
C GLY A 325 -4.64 12.13 7.24
N THR A 326 -4.51 11.49 6.07
CA THR A 326 -4.02 10.13 5.91
C THR A 326 -2.66 10.12 5.22
N LEU A 327 -1.68 9.42 5.80
CA LEU A 327 -0.34 9.30 5.23
C LEU A 327 -0.24 8.19 4.16
N GLY A 328 -1.17 7.23 4.16
CA GLY A 328 -1.16 6.11 3.20
C GLY A 328 -0.11 5.03 3.50
N THR A 329 0.35 4.94 4.75
CA THR A 329 1.25 3.86 5.19
C THR A 329 0.59 2.50 4.98
N SER A 330 1.23 1.65 4.18
CA SER A 330 0.72 0.35 3.75
C SER A 330 1.85 -0.65 3.63
N ILE A 331 1.51 -1.94 3.77
CA ILE A 331 2.45 -3.05 3.75
C ILE A 331 1.74 -4.30 3.21
N ALA A 332 2.46 -5.15 2.48
CA ALA A 332 1.99 -6.48 2.09
C ALA A 332 3.14 -7.48 2.11
N LYS A 333 2.75 -8.74 2.31
CA LYS A 333 3.60 -9.90 2.05
C LYS A 333 3.43 -10.32 0.58
N VAL A 334 4.55 -10.60 -0.07
CA VAL A 334 4.64 -11.08 -1.45
C VAL A 334 5.62 -12.26 -1.46
N PHE A 335 5.07 -13.45 -1.24
CA PHE A 335 5.78 -14.69 -0.92
C PHE A 335 6.80 -14.46 0.19
N ASP A 336 8.10 -14.58 -0.11
CA ASP A 336 9.18 -14.38 0.87
C ASP A 336 9.54 -12.91 1.12
N LEU A 337 8.96 -11.97 0.36
CA LEU A 337 9.27 -10.55 0.47
C LEU A 337 8.18 -9.80 1.22
N THR A 338 8.60 -8.75 1.89
CA THR A 338 7.74 -7.69 2.40
C THR A 338 7.91 -6.47 1.51
N VAL A 339 6.81 -5.84 1.13
CA VAL A 339 6.77 -4.53 0.46
C VAL A 339 6.02 -3.55 1.34
N ALA A 340 6.57 -2.36 1.54
CA ALA A 340 5.93 -1.30 2.30
C ALA A 340 6.09 0.06 1.62
N ALA A 341 5.12 0.96 1.85
CA ALA A 341 5.15 2.33 1.35
C ALA A 341 4.47 3.29 2.32
N THR A 342 4.92 4.55 2.35
CA THR A 342 4.30 5.63 3.12
C THR A 342 4.48 6.96 2.38
N GLY A 343 3.51 7.87 2.51
CA GLY A 343 3.56 9.18 1.85
C GLY A 343 3.29 9.11 0.34
N ASN A 344 3.90 10.02 -0.42
CA ASN A 344 3.70 10.15 -1.86
C ASN A 344 4.87 9.55 -2.65
N ASN A 345 4.53 8.84 -3.73
CA ASN A 345 5.48 8.31 -4.68
C ASN A 345 5.80 9.31 -5.81
N GLU A 346 6.81 9.00 -6.62
CA GLU A 346 7.25 9.88 -7.71
C GLU A 346 6.14 10.17 -8.71
N LYS A 347 5.37 9.15 -9.10
CA LYS A 347 4.22 9.30 -10.02
C LYS A 347 3.23 10.37 -9.54
N THR A 348 2.99 10.40 -8.23
CA THR A 348 2.09 11.39 -7.61
C THR A 348 2.70 12.79 -7.61
N LEU A 349 3.97 12.92 -7.22
CA LEU A 349 4.66 14.22 -7.17
C LEU A 349 4.84 14.82 -8.56
N LYS A 350 5.24 14.02 -9.56
CA LYS A 350 5.32 14.38 -10.98
C LYS A 350 3.97 14.94 -11.48
N ARG A 351 2.87 14.24 -11.21
CA ARG A 351 1.51 14.70 -11.60
C ARG A 351 1.12 16.03 -10.94
N LEU A 352 1.60 16.28 -9.73
CA LEU A 352 1.32 17.52 -8.99
C LEU A 352 2.30 18.66 -9.31
N GLY A 353 3.32 18.43 -10.14
CA GLY A 353 4.35 19.43 -10.44
C GLY A 353 5.21 19.80 -9.22
N VAL A 354 5.34 18.89 -8.25
CA VAL A 354 6.18 19.09 -7.06
C VAL A 354 7.59 18.64 -7.39
N ALA A 355 8.58 19.50 -7.16
CA ALA A 355 9.99 19.14 -7.29
C ALA A 355 10.41 18.21 -6.13
N TYR A 356 11.23 17.22 -6.42
CA TYR A 356 11.72 16.26 -5.42
C TYR A 356 13.06 15.66 -5.86
N GLU A 357 13.76 15.12 -4.88
CA GLU A 357 14.93 14.25 -5.05
C GLU A 357 14.63 12.86 -4.47
N VAL A 358 15.42 11.88 -4.90
CA VAL A 358 15.22 10.47 -4.55
C VAL A 358 16.55 9.85 -4.20
N VAL A 359 16.57 8.94 -3.23
CA VAL A 359 17.71 8.07 -2.97
C VAL A 359 17.28 6.61 -2.89
N HIS A 360 18.11 5.72 -3.43
CA HIS A 360 17.98 4.28 -3.30
C HIS A 360 19.19 3.70 -2.57
N ILE A 361 18.95 3.10 -1.40
CA ILE A 361 19.98 2.37 -0.65
C ILE A 361 19.62 0.90 -0.53
N HIS A 362 20.64 0.04 -0.45
CA HIS A 362 20.49 -1.41 -0.32
C HIS A 362 21.19 -1.97 0.94
N PRO A 363 20.86 -1.52 2.15
CA PRO A 363 21.49 -2.00 3.37
C PRO A 363 20.99 -3.41 3.76
N SER A 364 21.72 -4.07 4.68
CA SER A 364 21.23 -5.28 5.34
C SER A 364 20.21 -4.98 6.44
N SER A 365 19.32 -5.93 6.72
CA SER A 365 18.29 -5.85 7.77
C SER A 365 18.90 -5.69 9.15
N HIS A 366 20.05 -6.33 9.40
CA HIS A 366 20.87 -6.21 10.59
C HIS A 366 22.38 -6.34 10.25
N ALA A 367 23.24 -6.51 11.24
CA ALA A 367 24.69 -6.53 11.04
C ALA A 367 25.12 -7.71 10.15
N GLY A 368 25.82 -7.42 9.05
CA GLY A 368 26.16 -8.44 8.02
C GLY A 368 27.06 -9.59 8.50
N TYR A 369 27.76 -9.45 9.62
CA TYR A 369 28.52 -10.54 10.24
C TYR A 369 27.65 -11.48 11.10
N TYR A 370 26.41 -11.09 11.40
CA TYR A 370 25.46 -11.90 12.16
C TYR A 370 24.61 -12.77 11.20
N PRO A 371 24.31 -14.04 11.53
CA PRO A 371 23.56 -14.92 10.65
C PRO A 371 22.16 -14.40 10.29
N GLY A 372 21.72 -14.67 9.06
CA GLY A 372 20.38 -14.35 8.58
C GLY A 372 20.17 -12.90 8.12
N ALA A 373 21.24 -12.14 7.89
CA ALA A 373 21.13 -10.78 7.37
C ALA A 373 20.55 -10.80 5.95
N ALA A 374 19.44 -10.09 5.74
CA ALA A 374 18.79 -10.00 4.44
C ALA A 374 18.92 -8.58 3.87
N PRO A 375 19.12 -8.40 2.55
CA PRO A 375 19.13 -7.07 1.95
C PRO A 375 17.73 -6.43 1.97
N ILE A 376 17.70 -5.11 2.14
CA ILE A 376 16.51 -4.26 2.00
C ILE A 376 16.79 -3.26 0.89
N ALA A 377 15.97 -3.20 -0.14
CA ALA A 377 15.91 -2.05 -1.04
C ALA A 377 15.04 -0.98 -0.36
N LEU A 378 15.61 0.19 -0.05
CA LEU A 378 14.91 1.31 0.57
C LEU A 378 15.05 2.55 -0.31
N LYS A 379 13.90 3.13 -0.66
CA LYS A 379 13.76 4.37 -1.40
C LYS A 379 13.23 5.47 -0.47
N LEU A 380 13.83 6.66 -0.52
CA LEU A 380 13.36 7.85 0.18
C LEU A 380 13.19 8.99 -0.82
N ILE A 381 12.06 9.70 -0.74
CA ILE A 381 11.69 10.81 -1.63
C ILE A 381 11.53 12.06 -0.78
N PHE A 382 12.22 13.14 -1.14
CA PHE A 382 12.31 14.32 -0.29
C PHE A 382 12.47 15.62 -1.11
N ASP A 383 12.25 16.74 -0.45
CA ASP A 383 12.50 18.07 -0.98
C ASP A 383 13.97 18.46 -0.78
N LYS A 384 14.68 18.82 -1.87
CA LYS A 384 16.11 19.13 -1.84
C LYS A 384 16.47 20.34 -0.98
N GLU A 385 15.59 21.33 -0.91
CA GLU A 385 15.88 22.61 -0.27
C GLU A 385 15.53 22.58 1.23
N THR A 386 14.43 21.93 1.57
CA THR A 386 13.87 21.93 2.93
C THR A 386 14.12 20.63 3.68
N GLY A 387 14.52 19.56 2.99
CA GLY A 387 14.66 18.23 3.58
C GLY A 387 13.33 17.58 3.97
N LYS A 388 12.18 18.17 3.61
CA LYS A 388 10.87 17.60 3.88
C LYS A 388 10.76 16.23 3.21
N ILE A 389 10.39 15.21 3.99
CA ILE A 389 10.17 13.86 3.47
C ILE A 389 8.79 13.80 2.82
N PHE A 390 8.74 13.47 1.53
CA PHE A 390 7.49 13.27 0.79
C PHE A 390 6.99 11.83 0.89
N GLY A 391 7.88 10.86 0.95
CA GLY A 391 7.50 9.45 1.06
C GLY A 391 8.69 8.51 1.11
N ALA A 392 8.42 7.24 1.41
CA ALA A 392 9.40 6.18 1.39
C ALA A 392 8.78 4.86 0.94
N GLN A 393 9.61 3.98 0.37
CA GLN A 393 9.21 2.67 -0.11
C GLN A 393 10.30 1.67 0.24
N ALA A 394 9.94 0.45 0.61
CA ALA A 394 10.91 -0.57 0.97
C ALA A 394 10.47 -1.97 0.51
N VAL A 395 11.43 -2.76 0.02
CA VAL A 395 11.24 -4.16 -0.37
C VAL A 395 12.38 -5.01 0.19
N GLY A 396 12.08 -6.13 0.83
CA GLY A 396 13.09 -7.01 1.41
C GLY A 396 12.47 -8.18 2.16
N ALA A 397 13.27 -9.20 2.47
CA ALA A 397 12.79 -10.40 3.16
C ALA A 397 12.61 -10.21 4.68
N ASP A 398 13.29 -9.24 5.28
CA ASP A 398 13.28 -9.01 6.72
C ASP A 398 13.49 -7.53 7.07
N GLY A 399 12.90 -7.10 8.20
CA GLY A 399 13.08 -5.78 8.81
C GLY A 399 12.51 -4.59 8.02
N VAL A 400 11.72 -4.82 6.98
CA VAL A 400 11.10 -3.79 6.12
C VAL A 400 10.04 -2.99 6.88
N ASP A 401 9.16 -3.70 7.59
CA ASP A 401 8.11 -3.16 8.47
C ASP A 401 8.69 -2.13 9.44
N LYS A 402 9.75 -2.48 10.17
CA LYS A 402 10.41 -1.61 11.14
C LYS A 402 10.89 -0.30 10.51
N ARG A 403 11.50 -0.35 9.32
CA ARG A 403 12.03 0.86 8.66
C ARG A 403 10.90 1.75 8.19
N MET A 404 9.84 1.15 7.65
CA MET A 404 8.68 1.90 7.21
C MET A 404 7.96 2.58 8.39
N ASP A 405 7.80 1.90 9.53
CA ASP A 405 7.17 2.45 10.72
C ASP A 405 7.96 3.63 11.31
N VAL A 406 9.29 3.52 11.35
CA VAL A 406 10.17 4.62 11.80
C VAL A 406 10.03 5.83 10.87
N ILE A 407 10.08 5.63 9.55
CA ILE A 407 9.98 6.74 8.59
C ILE A 407 8.56 7.35 8.59
N ALA A 408 7.52 6.53 8.68
CA ALA A 408 6.14 7.03 8.81
C ALA A 408 5.96 7.85 10.09
N THR A 409 6.58 7.44 11.19
CA THR A 409 6.62 8.18 12.46
C THR A 409 7.37 9.50 12.29
N ALA A 410 8.54 9.49 11.63
CA ALA A 410 9.32 10.70 11.36
C ALA A 410 8.52 11.73 10.54
N ILE A 411 7.85 11.28 9.46
CA ILE A 411 6.98 12.14 8.64
C ILE A 411 5.85 12.73 9.47
N LYS A 412 5.15 11.92 10.28
CA LYS A 412 4.08 12.42 11.16
C LYS A 412 4.60 13.34 12.27
N GLY A 413 5.85 13.18 12.69
CA GLY A 413 6.56 14.08 13.59
C GLY A 413 7.08 15.35 12.93
N ASN A 414 6.83 15.54 11.63
CA ASN A 414 7.37 16.63 10.80
C ASN A 414 8.91 16.70 10.82
N LEU A 415 9.56 15.55 10.99
CA LEU A 415 11.00 15.42 10.87
C LEU A 415 11.42 15.50 9.39
N THR A 416 12.62 16.01 9.17
CA THR A 416 13.29 16.13 7.87
C THR A 416 14.27 14.98 7.65
N VAL A 417 14.87 14.90 6.46
CA VAL A 417 15.97 13.96 6.20
C VAL A 417 17.20 14.20 7.07
N GLU A 418 17.42 15.44 7.54
CA GLU A 418 18.49 15.76 8.49
C GLU A 418 18.25 15.07 9.83
N ASP A 419 17.01 15.12 10.34
CA ASP A 419 16.64 14.49 11.60
C ASP A 419 16.83 12.96 11.56
N LEU A 420 16.64 12.33 10.40
CA LEU A 420 16.88 10.89 10.23
C LEU A 420 18.33 10.50 10.58
N THR A 421 19.29 11.41 10.38
CA THR A 421 20.71 11.18 10.73
C THR A 421 20.95 11.09 12.24
N ASN A 422 20.03 11.64 13.04
CA ASN A 422 20.13 11.77 14.49
C ASN A 422 19.21 10.82 15.25
N LEU A 423 18.43 9.98 14.56
CA LEU A 423 17.58 8.98 15.21
C LEU A 423 18.43 7.92 15.92
N GLU A 424 18.39 7.91 17.25
CA GLU A 424 18.98 6.87 18.10
C GLU A 424 18.05 5.66 18.15
N LEU A 425 18.33 4.66 17.31
CA LEU A 425 17.54 3.43 17.20
C LEU A 425 18.22 2.26 17.92
N SER A 426 17.42 1.30 18.37
CA SER A 426 17.92 0.11 19.07
C SER A 426 18.91 -0.68 18.20
N TYR A 427 20.12 -0.87 18.73
CA TYR A 427 21.17 -1.65 18.08
C TYR A 427 21.67 -2.80 18.98
N ALA A 428 21.53 -4.01 18.45
CA ALA A 428 22.44 -5.12 18.71
C ALA A 428 22.55 -5.93 17.39
N PRO A 429 23.57 -6.79 17.23
CA PRO A 429 23.83 -7.48 15.96
C PRO A 429 22.62 -8.21 15.33
N PRO A 430 21.72 -8.87 16.10
CA PRO A 430 20.55 -9.55 15.53
C PRO A 430 19.43 -8.63 15.03
N TYR A 431 19.49 -7.32 15.29
CA TYR A 431 18.35 -6.41 15.09
C TYR A 431 18.65 -5.26 14.15
N SER A 432 19.88 -4.76 14.13
CA SER A 432 20.27 -3.64 13.26
C SER A 432 21.78 -3.61 13.05
N SER A 433 22.27 -2.53 12.45
CA SER A 433 23.67 -2.13 12.38
C SER A 433 23.89 -0.90 13.26
N ALA A 434 25.16 -0.55 13.55
CA ALA A 434 25.49 0.64 14.33
C ALA A 434 24.92 1.94 13.74
N LYS A 435 24.67 1.95 12.42
CA LYS A 435 23.84 2.94 11.71
C LYS A 435 22.72 2.16 11.04
N ASP A 436 21.48 2.43 11.43
CA ASP A 436 20.33 1.75 10.84
C ASP A 436 20.16 2.18 9.37
N PRO A 437 19.60 1.33 8.50
CA PRO A 437 19.05 1.74 7.20
C PRO A 437 18.36 3.11 7.17
N VAL A 438 17.57 3.48 8.19
CA VAL A 438 16.95 4.82 8.25
C VAL A 438 18.00 5.93 8.37
N ASN A 439 19.01 5.78 9.25
CA ASN A 439 20.09 6.74 9.38
C ASN A 439 20.89 6.84 8.07
N MET A 440 21.15 5.69 7.43
CA MET A 440 21.87 5.64 6.16
C MET A 440 21.12 6.39 5.05
N ALA A 441 19.80 6.27 4.97
CA ALA A 441 19.00 7.03 4.00
C ALA A 441 19.09 8.55 4.28
N GLY A 442 19.02 8.95 5.56
CA GLY A 442 19.23 10.33 5.98
C GLY A 442 20.60 10.87 5.57
N TYR A 443 21.68 10.12 5.80
CA TYR A 443 23.04 10.54 5.42
C TYR A 443 23.20 10.74 3.90
N VAL A 444 22.64 9.83 3.09
CA VAL A 444 22.73 9.97 1.62
C VAL A 444 21.91 11.17 1.14
N ALA A 445 20.71 11.39 1.68
CA ALA A 445 19.89 12.56 1.37
C ALA A 445 20.60 13.88 1.77
N MET A 446 21.22 13.92 2.96
CA MET A 446 21.99 15.08 3.41
C MET A 446 23.19 15.38 2.51
N ASN A 447 23.89 14.36 2.01
CA ASN A 447 24.98 14.57 1.06
C ASN A 447 24.48 15.24 -0.23
N ILE A 448 23.26 14.96 -0.67
CA ILE A 448 22.66 15.63 -1.85
C ILE A 448 22.31 17.08 -1.53
N MET A 449 21.65 17.33 -0.39
CA MET A 449 21.26 18.68 0.03
C MET A 449 22.48 19.60 0.20
N LEU A 450 23.57 19.08 0.75
CA LEU A 450 24.81 19.83 0.96
C LEU A 450 25.68 19.96 -0.31
N GLY A 451 25.26 19.37 -1.44
CA GLY A 451 26.02 19.37 -2.69
C GLY A 451 27.26 18.47 -2.69
N ASP A 452 27.40 17.63 -1.66
CA ASP A 452 28.48 16.66 -1.53
C ASP A 452 28.32 15.45 -2.46
N LEU A 453 27.08 15.17 -2.88
CA LEU A 453 26.71 14.11 -3.81
C LEU A 453 25.79 14.66 -4.89
N GLU A 454 26.23 14.54 -6.14
CA GLU A 454 25.38 14.71 -7.31
C GLU A 454 25.14 13.35 -7.94
N GLN A 455 23.95 13.14 -8.48
CA GLN A 455 23.53 11.83 -8.94
C GLN A 455 22.69 11.88 -10.20
N ILE A 456 22.64 10.75 -10.89
CA ILE A 456 21.66 10.42 -11.92
C ILE A 456 20.88 9.18 -11.50
N GLN A 457 19.65 9.09 -11.98
CA GLN A 457 18.73 7.99 -11.71
C GLN A 457 18.91 6.87 -12.74
N TRP A 458 18.44 5.67 -12.38
CA TRP A 458 18.56 4.45 -13.19
C TRP A 458 18.01 4.61 -14.62
N HIS A 459 16.94 5.39 -14.80
CA HIS A 459 16.30 5.63 -16.09
C HIS A 459 17.02 6.67 -16.96
N GLU A 460 18.02 7.36 -16.43
CA GLU A 460 18.81 8.37 -17.15
C GLU A 460 20.11 7.77 -17.73
N VAL A 461 20.57 6.66 -17.16
CA VAL A 461 21.91 6.11 -17.42
C VAL A 461 22.13 5.75 -18.88
N ASP A 462 21.18 5.07 -19.51
CA ASP A 462 21.34 4.60 -20.90
C ASP A 462 21.44 5.77 -21.88
N GLN A 463 20.67 6.84 -21.65
CA GLN A 463 20.73 8.04 -22.47
C GLN A 463 22.07 8.78 -22.27
N VAL A 464 22.54 8.87 -21.02
CA VAL A 464 23.86 9.46 -20.72
C VAL A 464 24.98 8.72 -21.45
N VAL A 465 24.96 7.38 -21.45
CA VAL A 465 25.96 6.57 -22.16
C VAL A 465 25.83 6.76 -23.69
N ALA A 466 24.60 6.79 -24.22
CA ALA A 466 24.35 7.01 -25.64
C ALA A 466 24.84 8.37 -26.14
N ASP A 467 24.76 9.40 -25.30
CA ASP A 467 25.23 10.76 -25.58
C ASP A 467 26.76 10.92 -25.41
N GLY A 468 27.47 9.81 -25.14
CA GLY A 468 28.93 9.77 -25.00
C GLY A 468 29.45 10.01 -23.59
N GLY A 469 28.58 10.01 -22.58
CA GLY A 469 28.97 10.16 -21.17
C GLY A 469 29.90 9.06 -20.69
N LEU A 470 30.96 9.42 -19.98
CA LEU A 470 31.92 8.47 -19.45
C LEU A 470 31.39 7.78 -18.18
N LEU A 471 30.96 6.53 -18.29
CA LEU A 471 30.52 5.72 -17.16
C LEU A 471 31.62 4.77 -16.67
N ILE A 472 32.02 4.94 -15.41
CA ILE A 472 33.01 4.11 -14.72
C ILE A 472 32.31 3.21 -13.69
N ASP A 473 32.40 1.90 -13.89
CA ASP A 473 32.01 0.88 -12.91
C ASP A 473 33.17 0.65 -11.93
N VAL A 474 32.98 1.04 -10.67
CA VAL A 474 34.00 0.95 -9.62
C VAL A 474 33.94 -0.33 -8.79
N ARG A 475 33.21 -1.34 -9.26
CA ARG A 475 33.24 -2.69 -8.68
C ARG A 475 34.54 -3.41 -9.01
N GLU A 476 34.83 -4.48 -8.27
CA GLU A 476 35.88 -5.42 -8.65
C GLU A 476 35.49 -6.15 -9.94
N ALA A 477 36.47 -6.49 -10.78
CA ALA A 477 36.22 -7.12 -12.08
C ALA A 477 35.34 -8.38 -11.98
N LYS A 478 35.53 -9.18 -10.91
CA LYS A 478 34.75 -10.39 -10.64
C LYS A 478 33.25 -10.12 -10.43
N GLU A 479 32.89 -8.97 -9.86
CA GLU A 479 31.47 -8.64 -9.65
C GLU A 479 30.75 -8.38 -10.98
N ARG A 480 31.48 -7.94 -12.01
CA ARG A 480 30.93 -7.68 -13.36
C ARG A 480 30.55 -8.95 -14.10
N GLU A 481 31.04 -10.11 -13.69
CA GLU A 481 30.62 -11.41 -14.23
C GLU A 481 29.12 -11.65 -14.04
N ASN A 482 28.50 -11.02 -13.02
CA ASN A 482 27.06 -11.05 -12.76
C ASN A 482 26.29 -9.92 -13.47
N GLY A 483 26.89 -9.30 -14.48
CA GLY A 483 26.32 -8.22 -15.27
C GLY A 483 26.81 -6.82 -14.85
N TYR A 484 26.69 -5.90 -15.80
CA TYR A 484 27.12 -4.51 -15.69
C TYR A 484 26.32 -3.62 -16.65
N ILE A 485 26.35 -2.31 -16.40
CA ILE A 485 25.66 -1.33 -17.26
C ILE A 485 26.39 -1.26 -18.61
N PRO A 486 25.71 -1.51 -19.75
CA PRO A 486 26.33 -1.41 -21.07
C PRO A 486 27.07 -0.09 -21.28
N GLY A 487 28.24 -0.14 -21.92
CA GLY A 487 29.09 1.03 -22.16
C GLY A 487 29.98 1.45 -20.97
N SER A 488 29.84 0.84 -19.78
CA SER A 488 30.74 1.13 -18.66
C SER A 488 32.16 0.59 -18.84
N ILE A 489 33.16 1.41 -18.49
CA ILE A 489 34.55 0.98 -18.27
C ILE A 489 34.75 0.57 -16.81
N ASN A 490 35.71 -0.30 -16.51
CA ASN A 490 35.95 -0.76 -15.14
C ASN A 490 37.29 -0.25 -14.62
N ILE A 491 37.21 0.54 -13.55
CA ILE A 491 38.35 0.96 -12.74
C ILE A 491 37.89 0.74 -11.31
N SER A 492 38.40 -0.28 -10.63
CA SER A 492 37.94 -0.62 -9.28
C SER A 492 38.13 0.57 -8.34
N LEU A 493 37.30 0.68 -7.29
CA LEU A 493 37.46 1.75 -6.31
C LEU A 493 38.87 1.77 -5.67
N ASN A 494 39.48 0.59 -5.52
CA ASN A 494 40.80 0.45 -4.92
C ASN A 494 41.90 0.98 -5.86
N ASP A 495 41.76 0.75 -7.16
CA ASP A 495 42.71 1.19 -8.18
C ASP A 495 42.47 2.63 -8.63
N LEU A 496 41.29 3.20 -8.35
CA LEU A 496 40.87 4.51 -8.86
C LEU A 496 41.86 5.65 -8.57
N ARG A 497 42.48 5.66 -7.38
CA ARG A 497 43.42 6.73 -7.00
C ARG A 497 44.71 6.70 -7.80
N GLU A 498 45.16 5.52 -8.19
CA GLU A 498 46.41 5.34 -8.94
C GLU A 498 46.21 5.59 -10.44
N ASN A 499 44.96 5.55 -10.91
CA ASN A 499 44.58 5.68 -12.32
C ASN A 499 43.82 6.98 -12.63
N LEU A 500 43.95 8.01 -11.80
CA LEU A 500 43.27 9.31 -12.03
C LEU A 500 43.71 9.98 -13.33
N ASP A 501 44.96 9.79 -13.73
CA ASP A 501 45.51 10.37 -14.97
C ASP A 501 44.92 9.73 -16.24
N GLU A 502 44.28 8.56 -16.12
CA GLU A 502 43.59 7.88 -17.23
C GLU A 502 42.17 8.44 -17.48
N ILE A 503 41.65 9.25 -16.55
CA ILE A 503 40.28 9.76 -16.61
C ILE A 503 40.29 11.18 -17.19
N PRO A 504 39.52 11.45 -18.26
CA PRO A 504 39.41 12.79 -18.84
C PRO A 504 38.74 13.77 -17.87
N LYS A 505 39.26 15.00 -17.80
CA LYS A 505 38.73 16.10 -16.95
C LYS A 505 37.82 17.09 -17.67
N ASP A 506 37.72 16.98 -19.00
CA ASP A 506 36.98 17.89 -19.87
C ASP A 506 35.50 17.50 -20.06
N GLN A 507 35.03 16.45 -19.38
CA GLN A 507 33.65 16.01 -19.38
C GLN A 507 33.20 15.50 -18.01
N THR A 508 31.89 15.46 -17.78
CA THR A 508 31.29 14.86 -16.58
C THR A 508 31.57 13.35 -16.53
N VAL A 509 32.10 12.89 -15.41
CA VAL A 509 32.31 11.47 -15.13
C VAL A 509 31.10 10.91 -14.39
N TYR A 510 30.59 9.77 -14.85
CA TYR A 510 29.53 9.06 -14.17
C TYR A 510 30.12 7.84 -13.48
N VAL A 511 29.80 7.60 -12.22
CA VAL A 511 30.30 6.45 -11.47
C VAL A 511 29.16 5.55 -11.03
N SER A 512 29.32 4.25 -11.22
CA SER A 512 28.40 3.23 -10.75
C SER A 512 29.14 2.18 -9.93
N CYS A 513 28.44 1.55 -8.99
CA CYS A 513 28.94 0.38 -8.30
C CYS A 513 27.79 -0.60 -8.06
N GLN A 514 27.94 -1.57 -7.16
CA GLN A 514 26.87 -2.54 -6.91
C GLN A 514 25.59 -1.90 -6.32
N VAL A 515 25.71 -0.99 -5.36
CA VAL A 515 24.58 -0.47 -4.56
C VAL A 515 24.62 1.04 -4.30
N GLY A 516 25.40 1.78 -5.09
CA GLY A 516 25.64 3.23 -4.91
C GLY A 516 26.74 3.60 -3.90
N LEU A 517 26.96 2.83 -2.82
CA LEU A 517 27.92 3.19 -1.75
C LEU A 517 29.36 3.43 -2.24
N ARG A 518 29.94 2.48 -2.99
CA ARG A 518 31.32 2.60 -3.51
C ARG A 518 31.40 3.64 -4.62
N GLY A 519 30.32 3.84 -5.37
CA GLY A 519 30.18 4.90 -6.35
C GLY A 519 30.23 6.29 -5.69
N TYR A 520 29.56 6.47 -4.55
CA TYR A 520 29.69 7.67 -3.73
C TYR A 520 31.14 7.89 -3.26
N LEU A 521 31.85 6.86 -2.79
CA LEU A 521 33.26 7.00 -2.41
C LEU A 521 34.12 7.42 -3.61
N ALA A 522 33.88 6.84 -4.79
CA ALA A 522 34.55 7.22 -6.02
C ALA A 522 34.24 8.67 -6.42
N SER A 523 32.98 9.11 -6.31
CA SER A 523 32.61 10.49 -6.63
C SER A 523 33.28 11.49 -5.69
N ARG A 524 33.45 11.15 -4.40
CA ARG A 524 34.23 11.99 -3.46
C ARG A 524 35.71 12.05 -3.82
N ILE A 525 36.32 10.93 -4.23
CA ILE A 525 37.72 10.91 -4.71
C ILE A 525 37.86 11.81 -5.93
N LEU A 526 36.99 11.65 -6.93
CA LEU A 526 37.02 12.39 -8.19
C LEU A 526 36.76 13.89 -7.96
N LYS A 527 35.72 14.26 -7.19
CA LYS A 527 35.39 15.66 -6.90
C LYS A 527 36.54 16.39 -6.19
N ASN A 528 37.21 15.72 -5.23
CA ASN A 528 38.39 16.26 -4.55
C ASN A 528 39.63 16.42 -5.46
N ASN A 529 39.65 15.78 -6.64
CA ASN A 529 40.72 15.88 -7.63
C ASN A 529 40.33 16.73 -8.86
N GLY A 530 39.25 17.52 -8.74
CA GLY A 530 38.82 18.51 -9.72
C GLY A 530 38.03 17.95 -10.90
N PHE A 531 37.43 16.76 -10.75
CA PHE A 531 36.52 16.20 -11.75
C PHE A 531 35.08 16.66 -11.49
N ASP A 532 34.33 16.94 -12.55
CA ASP A 532 32.86 16.98 -12.50
C ASP A 532 32.34 15.54 -12.50
N VAL A 533 31.53 15.17 -11.51
CA VAL A 533 31.17 13.77 -11.28
C VAL A 533 29.77 13.58 -10.73
N LYS A 534 29.05 12.59 -11.28
CA LYS A 534 27.74 12.16 -10.80
C LYS A 534 27.72 10.66 -10.49
N ASN A 535 27.10 10.29 -9.39
CA ASN A 535 26.92 8.89 -9.01
C ASN A 535 25.61 8.33 -9.59
N VAL A 536 25.61 7.07 -10.00
CA VAL A 536 24.38 6.35 -10.34
C VAL A 536 23.70 5.90 -9.04
N ASP A 537 22.55 6.51 -8.74
CA ASP A 537 21.76 6.20 -7.54
C ASP A 537 21.34 4.73 -7.52
N GLY A 538 21.46 4.08 -6.35
CA GLY A 538 21.22 2.65 -6.18
C GLY A 538 22.16 1.69 -6.93
N GLY A 539 23.03 2.20 -7.81
CA GLY A 539 24.01 1.45 -8.60
C GLY A 539 23.41 0.38 -9.52
N TRP A 540 24.24 -0.61 -9.88
CA TRP A 540 23.83 -1.78 -10.68
C TRP A 540 22.63 -2.50 -10.09
N LYS A 541 22.50 -2.61 -8.76
CA LYS A 541 21.38 -3.33 -8.15
C LYS A 541 20.02 -2.72 -8.49
N THR A 542 19.88 -1.40 -8.39
CA THR A 542 18.64 -0.72 -8.81
C THR A 542 18.46 -0.79 -10.33
N TYR A 543 19.48 -0.46 -11.12
CA TYR A 543 19.41 -0.51 -12.59
C TYR A 543 19.01 -1.90 -13.10
N SER A 544 19.66 -2.95 -12.59
CA SER A 544 19.41 -4.35 -12.97
C SER A 544 18.05 -4.85 -12.48
N SER A 545 17.40 -4.22 -11.50
CA SER A 545 16.03 -4.60 -11.14
C SER A 545 15.03 -4.30 -12.27
N VAL A 546 15.33 -3.27 -13.08
CA VAL A 546 14.49 -2.85 -14.19
C VAL A 546 14.96 -3.44 -15.52
N TYR A 547 16.26 -3.37 -15.80
CA TYR A 547 16.84 -3.76 -17.09
C TYR A 547 17.60 -5.10 -17.04
N GLY A 548 17.87 -5.60 -15.83
CA GLY A 548 18.63 -6.82 -15.60
C GLY A 548 17.73 -8.05 -15.63
N VAL A 549 17.48 -8.52 -16.85
CA VAL A 549 17.01 -9.87 -17.23
C VAL A 549 15.50 -10.08 -17.19
N ASN A 550 14.92 -10.22 -18.41
CA ASN A 550 13.75 -11.05 -18.69
C ASN A 550 14.13 -12.52 -18.62
#